data_AF-A0A5Q4DKS6-F1
#
_entry.id   AF-A0A5Q4DKS6-F1
#
_cell.length_a   1.000
_cell.length_b   1.000
_cell.length_c   1.000
_cell.angle_alpha   90.00
_cell.angle_beta   90.00
_cell.angle_gamma   90.00
#
_symmetry.space_group_name_H-M   'P 1'
#
loop_
_entity.id
_entity.type
_entity.pdbx_description
1 polymer ?
#
loop_
_entity_poly.entity_id
_entity_poly.type
_entity_poly.pdbx_seq_one_letter_code
_entity_poly.pdbx_strand_id
1 'polypeptide(L)'
;MTDSIRFPRRAISLLACLAVLSPPQAGAEGARDDFSFRRVVVAPPASGPRITVQIDPAEQARRLAVVAPRAPVTAPDATPRAPAPASGYAWFWEHVSPKLEDSAGRFLSAIRVLGSPPSAQQTVRAPRMQALQDIASAHGVDILRATIGTNISPALALAVISVESAGRPQAVSHAGAQGLMQLIPATAERFGVTDAFDTRQNITGGVKYLDWLLRHFDNDVVLALAGYNAGEGAVRRNNGVPPFAETRDYVPKVLAAWLVARGLCATVPELPTDGCVFKIGQAG
;
A
#
# COMPACT_ATOMS: atom_id res chain seq x y z
N MET A 1 77.57 14.79 40.78
CA MET A 1 77.31 15.87 39.79
C MET A 1 76.07 15.46 39.02
N THR A 2 74.92 15.86 39.56
CA THR A 2 73.58 15.52 39.07
C THR A 2 72.78 16.80 39.12
N ASP A 3 72.80 17.56 38.02
CA ASP A 3 72.07 18.82 37.91
C ASP A 3 70.61 18.54 37.55
N SER A 4 69.75 18.65 38.57
CA SER A 4 68.30 18.60 38.45
C SER A 4 67.80 20.01 38.15
N ILE A 5 67.40 20.25 36.91
CA ILE A 5 66.82 21.51 36.45
C ILE A 5 65.44 21.69 37.11
N ARG A 6 65.33 22.68 38.01
CA ARG A 6 64.08 23.17 38.59
C ARG A 6 63.43 24.17 37.62
N PHE A 7 62.23 23.86 37.14
CA PHE A 7 61.36 24.86 36.50
C PHE A 7 60.40 25.47 37.54
N PRO A 8 60.19 26.80 37.51
CA PRO A 8 59.33 27.49 38.48
C PRO A 8 57.84 27.24 38.20
N ARG A 9 57.09 27.00 39.28
CA ARG A 9 55.63 26.94 39.31
C ARG A 9 55.05 28.30 38.91
N ARG A 10 54.55 28.42 37.68
CA ARG A 10 53.63 29.51 37.31
C ARG A 10 52.21 29.08 37.70
N ALA A 11 51.66 29.76 38.69
CA ALA A 11 50.25 29.69 39.03
C ALA A 11 49.43 30.24 37.85
N ILE A 12 48.70 29.35 37.17
CA ILE A 12 47.69 29.74 36.19
C ILE A 12 46.42 30.01 36.98
N SER A 13 46.10 31.29 37.15
CA SER A 13 44.80 31.71 37.69
C SER A 13 43.69 31.25 36.74
N LEU A 14 42.81 30.39 37.25
CA LEU A 14 41.53 30.05 36.62
C LEU A 14 40.69 31.33 36.53
N LEU A 15 40.54 31.90 35.34
CA LEU A 15 39.47 32.85 35.05
C LEU A 15 38.27 32.03 34.57
N ALA A 16 37.36 31.73 35.50
CA ALA A 16 36.09 31.08 35.19
C ALA A 16 35.16 32.09 34.48
N CYS A 17 35.20 32.14 33.15
CA CYS A 17 34.14 32.77 32.37
C CYS A 17 32.90 31.85 32.39
N LEU A 18 31.98 32.11 33.31
CA LEU A 18 30.60 31.63 33.23
C LEU A 18 29.91 32.35 32.05
N ALA A 19 30.07 31.80 30.84
CA ALA A 19 29.17 32.11 29.75
C ALA A 19 27.86 31.34 30.02
N VAL A 20 26.82 32.05 30.47
CA VAL A 20 25.45 31.50 30.49
C VAL A 20 25.02 31.37 29.03
N LEU A 21 25.27 30.21 28.44
CA LEU A 21 24.69 29.80 27.17
C LEU A 21 23.22 29.47 27.43
N SER A 22 22.36 30.47 27.29
CA SER A 22 20.92 30.22 27.12
C SER A 22 20.71 29.41 25.85
N PRO A 23 19.95 28.30 25.88
CA PRO A 23 19.61 27.58 24.67
C PRO A 23 18.81 28.51 23.74
N PRO A 24 18.99 28.43 22.41
CA PRO A 24 18.09 29.11 21.49
C PRO A 24 16.68 28.58 21.75
N GLN A 25 15.78 29.45 22.18
CA GLN A 25 14.36 29.14 22.14
C GLN A 25 13.97 29.13 20.67
N ALA A 26 13.87 27.92 20.10
CA ALA A 26 13.14 27.70 18.87
C ALA A 26 11.67 28.04 19.16
N GLY A 27 11.29 29.28 18.80
CA GLY A 27 9.91 29.66 18.67
C GLY A 27 9.28 28.72 17.65
N ALA A 28 8.44 27.81 18.12
CA ALA A 28 7.48 27.14 17.28
C ALA A 28 6.46 28.20 16.83
N GLU A 29 6.74 28.89 15.73
CA GLU A 29 5.68 29.45 14.89
C GLU A 29 4.93 28.25 14.30
N GLY A 30 4.02 27.70 15.11
CA GLY A 30 2.94 26.91 14.59
C GLY A 30 2.12 27.83 13.68
N ALA A 31 2.10 27.54 12.39
CA ALA A 31 0.93 27.84 11.57
C ALA A 31 -0.23 27.00 12.13
N ARG A 32 -0.76 27.43 13.28
CA ARG A 32 -2.13 27.14 13.67
C ARG A 32 -2.95 28.17 12.92
N ASP A 33 -3.55 27.74 11.82
CA ASP A 33 -4.64 28.50 11.24
C ASP A 33 -5.63 28.80 12.36
N ASP A 34 -5.79 30.10 12.65
CA ASP A 34 -6.61 30.62 13.72
C ASP A 34 -8.09 30.35 13.38
N PHE A 35 -8.56 29.15 13.71
CA PHE A 35 -9.95 28.72 13.50
C PHE A 35 -10.85 29.48 14.49
N SER A 36 -11.19 30.72 14.16
CA SER A 36 -12.27 31.44 14.82
C SER A 36 -13.61 31.02 14.23
N PHE A 37 -14.42 30.30 15.01
CA PHE A 37 -15.81 30.04 14.65
C PHE A 37 -16.63 31.33 14.77
N ARG A 38 -16.64 32.16 13.72
CA ARG A 38 -17.66 33.20 13.61
C ARG A 38 -18.97 32.56 13.18
N ARG A 39 -19.95 32.58 14.07
CA ARG A 39 -21.35 32.31 13.72
C ARG A 39 -21.81 33.43 12.81
N VAL A 40 -21.80 33.20 11.50
CA VAL A 40 -22.42 34.11 10.55
C VAL A 40 -23.93 34.01 10.77
N VAL A 41 -24.51 35.02 11.41
CA VAL A 41 -25.96 35.17 11.46
C VAL A 41 -26.39 35.55 10.04
N VAL A 42 -27.06 34.62 9.36
CA VAL A 42 -27.66 34.88 8.06
C VAL A 42 -28.71 35.98 8.24
N ALA A 43 -28.53 37.10 7.54
CA ALA A 43 -29.52 38.18 7.54
C ALA A 43 -30.88 37.62 7.04
N PRO A 44 -32.01 38.09 7.60
CA PRO A 44 -33.32 37.68 7.12
C PRO A 44 -33.44 37.98 5.61
N PRO A 45 -34.13 37.13 4.84
CA PRO A 45 -34.18 37.25 3.39
C PRO A 45 -34.72 38.63 3.01
N ALA A 46 -33.92 39.38 2.25
CA ALA A 46 -34.35 40.63 1.63
C ALA A 46 -35.56 40.35 0.73
N SER A 47 -36.59 41.19 0.83
CA SER A 47 -37.80 41.14 0.02
C SER A 47 -37.49 41.60 -1.42
N GLY A 48 -36.76 40.78 -2.16
CA GLY A 48 -36.65 40.87 -3.61
C GLY A 48 -37.61 39.90 -4.31
N PRO A 49 -37.91 40.09 -5.61
CA PRO A 49 -38.76 39.17 -6.35
C PRO A 49 -38.13 37.77 -6.36
N ARG A 50 -38.82 36.80 -5.77
CA ARG A 50 -38.40 35.39 -5.76
C ARG A 50 -38.53 34.86 -7.18
N ILE A 51 -37.43 34.33 -7.73
CA ILE A 51 -37.47 33.52 -8.95
C ILE A 51 -38.25 32.26 -8.58
N THR A 52 -39.53 32.24 -8.97
CA THR A 52 -40.39 31.09 -8.70
C THR A 52 -40.05 30.05 -9.76
N VAL A 53 -39.17 29.11 -9.42
CA VAL A 53 -38.95 27.92 -10.25
C VAL A 53 -40.20 27.05 -10.12
N GLN A 54 -41.15 27.27 -11.01
CA GLN A 54 -42.32 26.41 -11.19
C GLN A 54 -41.82 25.11 -11.82
N ILE A 55 -41.51 24.12 -10.98
CA ILE A 55 -41.27 22.76 -11.46
C ILE A 55 -42.64 22.13 -11.69
N ASP A 56 -42.97 21.83 -12.93
CA ASP A 56 -44.18 21.10 -13.29
C ASP A 56 -44.16 19.71 -12.59
N PRO A 57 -45.12 19.43 -11.67
CA PRO A 57 -45.19 18.15 -10.98
C PRO A 57 -45.32 16.96 -11.92
N ALA A 58 -45.94 17.14 -13.10
CA ALA A 58 -46.11 16.09 -14.09
C ALA A 58 -44.78 15.74 -14.78
N GLU A 59 -43.92 16.72 -15.02
CA GLU A 59 -42.61 16.51 -15.64
C GLU A 59 -41.61 15.90 -14.65
N GLN A 60 -41.66 16.31 -13.38
CA GLN A 60 -40.92 15.67 -12.28
C GLN A 60 -41.32 14.19 -12.15
N ALA A 61 -42.61 13.89 -12.19
CA ALA A 61 -43.13 12.52 -12.13
C ALA A 61 -42.69 11.68 -13.33
N ARG A 62 -42.64 12.24 -14.54
CA ARG A 62 -42.11 11.56 -15.73
C ARG A 62 -40.62 11.26 -15.62
N ARG A 63 -39.80 12.20 -15.14
CA ARG A 63 -38.36 11.98 -14.92
C ARG A 63 -38.09 10.91 -13.87
N LEU A 64 -38.89 10.88 -12.81
CA LEU A 64 -38.81 9.85 -11.77
C LEU A 64 -39.36 8.50 -12.26
N ALA A 65 -40.33 8.48 -13.18
CA ALA A 65 -40.85 7.25 -13.78
C ALA A 65 -39.86 6.56 -14.74
N VAL A 66 -38.94 7.31 -15.36
CA VAL A 66 -37.83 6.73 -16.15
C VAL A 66 -36.80 6.06 -15.24
N VAL A 67 -36.71 6.48 -13.97
CA VAL A 67 -35.92 5.83 -12.92
C VAL A 67 -36.86 4.94 -12.09
N ALA A 68 -37.46 3.94 -12.73
CA ALA A 68 -38.18 2.92 -11.98
C ALA A 68 -37.22 2.26 -10.97
N PRO A 69 -37.58 2.14 -9.69
CA PRO A 69 -36.84 1.26 -8.79
C PRO A 69 -36.88 -0.13 -9.40
N ARG A 70 -35.70 -0.70 -9.67
CA ARG A 70 -35.60 -2.13 -9.99
C ARG A 70 -36.35 -2.85 -8.88
N ALA A 71 -37.40 -3.60 -9.24
CA ALA A 71 -38.03 -4.50 -8.29
C ALA A 71 -36.91 -5.29 -7.60
N PRO A 72 -37.00 -5.51 -6.27
CA PRO A 72 -36.04 -6.39 -5.61
C PRO A 72 -36.07 -7.69 -6.40
N VAL A 73 -34.97 -7.99 -7.08
CA VAL A 73 -34.78 -9.29 -7.69
C VAL A 73 -34.81 -10.19 -6.48
N THR A 74 -35.92 -10.89 -6.26
CA THR A 74 -35.95 -12.02 -5.34
C THR A 74 -34.77 -12.86 -5.74
N ALA A 75 -33.74 -12.85 -4.90
CA ALA A 75 -32.61 -13.76 -5.06
C ALA A 75 -33.27 -15.13 -5.26
N PRO A 76 -32.98 -15.86 -6.35
CA PRO A 76 -33.41 -17.24 -6.43
C PRO A 76 -32.97 -17.87 -5.12
N ASP A 77 -33.92 -18.56 -4.47
CA ASP A 77 -33.73 -19.29 -3.23
C ASP A 77 -32.29 -19.80 -3.19
N ALA A 78 -31.53 -19.36 -2.19
CA ALA A 78 -30.11 -19.64 -2.11
C ALA A 78 -29.94 -21.15 -1.92
N THR A 79 -29.95 -21.90 -3.04
CA THR A 79 -29.38 -23.22 -3.13
C THR A 79 -28.02 -23.12 -2.48
N PRO A 80 -27.67 -23.97 -1.51
CA PRO A 80 -26.38 -23.92 -0.85
C PRO A 80 -25.31 -23.89 -1.92
N ARG A 81 -24.68 -22.72 -2.08
CA ARG A 81 -23.58 -22.56 -3.02
C ARG A 81 -22.55 -23.58 -2.58
N ALA A 82 -22.15 -24.45 -3.52
CA ALA A 82 -21.09 -25.42 -3.26
C ALA A 82 -19.94 -24.71 -2.53
N PRO A 83 -19.38 -25.31 -1.47
CA PRO A 83 -18.34 -24.67 -0.68
C PRO A 83 -17.26 -24.16 -1.63
N ALA A 84 -16.91 -22.88 -1.50
CA ALA A 84 -15.83 -22.30 -2.29
C ALA A 84 -14.59 -23.20 -2.13
N PRO A 85 -13.82 -23.42 -3.20
CA PRO A 85 -12.62 -24.25 -3.12
C PRO A 85 -11.74 -23.76 -1.96
N ALA A 86 -11.15 -24.68 -1.21
CA ALA A 86 -10.23 -24.30 -0.15
C ALA A 86 -8.97 -23.68 -0.76
N SER A 87 -8.39 -22.70 -0.05
CA SER A 87 -7.06 -22.17 -0.37
C SER A 87 -6.04 -23.30 -0.41
N GLY A 88 -5.14 -23.29 -1.40
CA GLY A 88 -4.01 -24.22 -1.48
C GLY A 88 -2.99 -24.06 -0.36
N TYR A 89 -3.07 -22.97 0.40
CA TYR A 89 -2.17 -22.66 1.52
C TYR A 89 -2.94 -22.43 2.83
N ALA A 90 -3.96 -23.24 3.12
CA ALA A 90 -4.71 -23.16 4.38
C ALA A 90 -3.80 -23.21 5.62
N TRP A 91 -2.74 -24.03 5.60
CA TRP A 91 -1.74 -24.17 6.67
C TRP A 91 -1.05 -22.86 7.06
N PHE A 92 -0.90 -21.92 6.12
CA PHE A 92 -0.31 -20.60 6.39
C PHE A 92 -1.22 -19.81 7.35
N TRP A 93 -2.53 -19.87 7.13
CA TRP A 93 -3.54 -19.15 7.89
C TRP A 93 -3.86 -19.79 9.25
N GLU A 94 -3.37 -21.00 9.51
CA GLU A 94 -3.40 -21.60 10.86
C GLU A 94 -2.41 -20.91 11.80
N HIS A 95 -1.36 -20.29 11.25
CA HIS A 95 -0.28 -19.67 12.02
C HIS A 95 -0.22 -18.15 11.88
N VAL A 96 -0.83 -17.60 10.82
CA VAL A 96 -0.93 -16.17 10.55
C VAL A 96 -2.40 -15.76 10.67
N SER A 97 -2.72 -14.94 11.67
CA SER A 97 -4.10 -14.48 11.84
C SER A 97 -4.58 -13.70 10.62
N PRO A 98 -5.75 -14.02 10.05
CA PRO A 98 -6.35 -13.22 9.00
C PRO A 98 -7.08 -11.99 9.54
N LYS A 99 -7.32 -11.89 10.86
CA LYS A 99 -8.22 -10.89 11.45
C LYS A 99 -7.63 -9.50 11.46
N LEU A 100 -8.46 -8.48 11.29
CA LEU A 100 -8.07 -7.08 11.25
C LEU A 100 -7.37 -6.61 12.53
N GLU A 101 -7.81 -7.06 13.72
CA GLU A 101 -7.21 -6.63 14.99
C GLU A 101 -5.80 -7.17 15.27
N ASP A 102 -5.39 -8.28 14.62
CA ASP A 102 -4.15 -8.99 14.97
C ASP A 102 -2.94 -8.51 14.14
N SER A 103 -2.79 -7.20 13.93
CA SER A 103 -1.86 -6.62 12.93
C SER A 103 -0.40 -6.57 13.41
N ALA A 104 -0.20 -6.38 14.71
CA ALA A 104 1.12 -6.21 15.29
C ALA A 104 2.03 -7.43 15.01
N GLY A 105 3.16 -7.20 14.35
CA GLY A 105 4.15 -8.24 14.05
C GLY A 105 3.71 -9.29 13.01
N ARG A 106 2.52 -9.17 12.42
CA ARG A 106 1.95 -10.17 11.50
C ARG A 106 2.86 -10.46 10.31
N PHE A 107 3.49 -9.43 9.76
CA PHE A 107 4.45 -9.58 8.66
C PHE A 107 5.62 -10.50 9.03
N LEU A 108 6.27 -10.27 10.17
CA LEU A 108 7.40 -11.08 10.62
C LEU A 108 6.98 -12.54 10.88
N SER A 109 5.80 -12.73 11.47
CA SER A 109 5.20 -14.06 11.64
C SER A 109 4.95 -14.73 10.29
N ALA A 110 4.40 -14.02 9.31
CA ALA A 110 4.13 -14.55 7.97
C ALA A 110 5.41 -14.99 7.26
N ILE A 111 6.48 -14.19 7.32
CA ILE A 111 7.78 -14.56 6.74
C ILE A 111 8.37 -15.80 7.43
N ARG A 112 8.28 -15.90 8.76
CA ARG A 112 8.74 -17.08 9.50
C ARG A 112 7.98 -18.34 9.08
N VAL A 113 6.66 -18.26 8.98
CA VAL A 113 5.79 -19.37 8.58
C VAL A 113 6.12 -19.85 7.16
N LEU A 114 6.37 -18.92 6.23
CA LEU A 114 6.79 -19.26 4.86
C LEU A 114 8.13 -20.02 4.81
N GLY A 115 9.04 -19.75 5.74
CA GLY A 115 10.32 -20.45 5.85
C GLY A 115 10.24 -21.84 6.49
N SER A 116 9.07 -22.27 6.96
CA SER A 116 8.88 -23.56 7.64
C SER A 116 7.56 -24.23 7.22
N PRO A 117 7.41 -24.60 5.94
CA PRO A 117 6.22 -25.29 5.47
C PRO A 117 6.11 -26.70 6.09
N PRO A 118 4.88 -27.24 6.28
CA PRO A 118 4.69 -28.56 6.89
C PRO A 118 5.33 -29.71 6.12
N SER A 119 5.46 -29.56 4.79
CA SER A 119 6.18 -30.49 3.92
C SER A 119 6.71 -29.77 2.68
N ALA A 120 7.66 -30.41 1.98
CA ALA A 120 8.21 -29.87 0.73
C ALA A 120 7.12 -29.62 -0.33
N GLN A 121 6.10 -30.49 -0.40
CA GLN A 121 4.97 -30.37 -1.34
C GLN A 121 4.05 -29.19 -1.02
N GLN A 122 4.04 -28.72 0.24
CA GLN A 122 3.21 -27.60 0.70
C GLN A 122 3.93 -26.25 0.62
N THR A 123 5.17 -26.21 0.10
CA THR A 123 5.93 -24.98 -0.10
C THR A 123 5.20 -24.04 -1.06
N VAL A 124 5.08 -22.77 -0.68
CA VAL A 124 4.50 -21.74 -1.54
C VAL A 124 5.42 -21.54 -2.75
N ARG A 125 4.87 -21.71 -3.95
CA ARG A 125 5.65 -21.53 -5.19
C ARG A 125 5.96 -20.04 -5.39
N ALA A 126 7.25 -19.71 -5.34
CA ALA A 126 7.76 -18.39 -5.69
C ALA A 126 8.28 -18.35 -7.14
N PRO A 127 8.31 -17.17 -7.79
CA PRO A 127 9.01 -16.98 -9.06
C PRO A 127 10.49 -17.37 -8.95
N ARG A 128 11.05 -17.91 -10.04
CA ARG A 128 12.49 -18.16 -10.13
C ARG A 128 13.25 -16.83 -10.12
N MET A 129 14.45 -16.83 -9.52
CA MET A 129 15.30 -15.64 -9.46
C MET A 129 15.55 -15.02 -10.84
N GLN A 130 15.82 -15.84 -11.86
CA GLN A 130 16.00 -15.36 -13.24
C GLN A 130 14.76 -14.60 -13.76
N ALA A 131 13.55 -15.11 -13.50
CA ALA A 131 12.34 -14.43 -13.96
C ALA A 131 12.18 -13.05 -13.31
N LEU A 132 12.54 -12.90 -12.03
CA LEU A 132 12.54 -11.59 -11.37
C LEU A 132 13.64 -10.67 -11.91
N GLN A 133 14.81 -11.20 -12.25
CA GLN A 133 15.88 -10.43 -12.90
C GLN A 133 15.45 -9.93 -14.28
N ASP A 134 14.74 -10.73 -15.06
CA ASP A 134 14.22 -10.35 -16.37
C ASP A 134 13.22 -9.20 -16.25
N ILE A 135 12.26 -9.31 -15.31
CA ILE A 135 11.28 -8.23 -15.03
C ILE A 135 11.99 -6.97 -14.53
N ALA A 136 12.95 -7.11 -13.61
CA ALA A 136 13.71 -5.97 -13.08
C ALA A 136 14.58 -5.31 -14.15
N SER A 137 15.12 -6.07 -15.10
CA SER A 137 15.90 -5.52 -16.22
C SER A 137 15.01 -4.74 -17.19
N ALA A 138 13.80 -5.23 -17.46
CA ALA A 138 12.85 -4.57 -18.35
C ALA A 138 12.18 -3.33 -17.72
N HIS A 139 11.87 -3.37 -16.42
CA HIS A 139 10.98 -2.40 -15.78
C HIS A 139 11.56 -1.75 -14.51
N GLY A 140 12.78 -2.09 -14.10
CA GLY A 140 13.36 -1.66 -12.83
C GLY A 140 13.45 -0.15 -12.66
N VAL A 141 13.76 0.60 -13.73
CA VAL A 141 13.80 2.07 -13.69
C VAL A 141 12.42 2.66 -13.39
N ASP A 142 11.36 2.10 -14.00
CA ASP A 142 9.99 2.59 -13.79
C ASP A 142 9.47 2.19 -12.41
N ILE A 143 9.80 0.99 -11.93
CA ILE A 143 9.54 0.55 -10.55
C ILE A 143 10.22 1.50 -9.56
N LEU A 144 11.51 1.77 -9.73
CA LEU A 144 12.26 2.68 -8.85
C LEU A 144 11.60 4.05 -8.81
N ARG A 145 11.30 4.65 -9.98
CA ARG A 145 10.64 5.95 -10.07
C ARG A 145 9.27 5.97 -9.39
N ALA A 146 8.44 4.95 -9.63
CA ALA A 146 7.10 4.87 -9.08
C ALA A 146 7.07 4.76 -7.54
N THR A 147 8.12 4.19 -6.94
CA THR A 147 8.22 4.01 -5.49
C THR A 147 8.77 5.22 -4.73
N ILE A 148 9.36 6.21 -5.40
CA ILE A 148 9.91 7.40 -4.74
C ILE A 148 8.81 8.15 -3.99
N GLY A 149 9.05 8.42 -2.70
CA GLY A 149 8.10 9.14 -1.84
C GLY A 149 6.90 8.30 -1.37
N THR A 150 6.94 6.98 -1.57
CA THR A 150 5.92 6.04 -1.09
C THR A 150 6.50 5.11 0.00
N ASN A 151 5.63 4.38 0.71
CA ASN A 151 6.04 3.32 1.64
C ASN A 151 6.16 1.96 0.96
N ILE A 152 6.34 1.91 -0.37
CA ILE A 152 6.44 0.65 -1.12
C ILE A 152 7.88 0.46 -1.57
N SER A 153 8.51 -0.64 -1.12
CA SER A 153 9.82 -1.01 -1.64
C SER A 153 9.75 -1.41 -3.12
N PRO A 154 10.78 -1.12 -3.92
CA PRO A 154 10.95 -1.67 -5.25
C PRO A 154 10.82 -3.19 -5.29
N ALA A 155 11.35 -3.89 -4.28
CA ALA A 155 11.23 -5.34 -4.16
C ALA A 155 9.78 -5.81 -4.00
N LEU A 156 8.95 -5.09 -3.23
CA LEU A 156 7.52 -5.41 -3.08
C LEU A 156 6.76 -5.14 -4.38
N ALA A 157 7.02 -4.02 -5.04
CA ALA A 157 6.40 -3.72 -6.34
C ALA A 157 6.76 -4.79 -7.40
N LEU A 158 8.03 -5.20 -7.46
CA LEU A 158 8.49 -6.29 -8.33
C LEU A 158 7.80 -7.63 -8.01
N ALA A 159 7.65 -7.96 -6.73
CA ALA A 159 6.96 -9.16 -6.30
C ALA A 159 5.49 -9.16 -6.74
N VAL A 160 4.77 -8.04 -6.56
CA VAL A 160 3.39 -7.89 -7.03
C VAL A 160 3.30 -8.06 -8.55
N ILE A 161 4.13 -7.34 -9.33
CA ILE A 161 4.15 -7.48 -10.80
C ILE A 161 4.36 -8.94 -11.24
N SER A 162 5.26 -9.65 -10.55
CA SER A 162 5.57 -11.04 -10.88
C SER A 162 4.40 -12.00 -10.66
N VAL A 163 3.59 -11.76 -9.62
CA VAL A 163 2.41 -12.58 -9.29
C VAL A 163 1.23 -12.19 -10.18
N GLU A 164 1.05 -10.90 -10.45
CA GLU A 164 -0.09 -10.37 -11.20
C GLU A 164 -0.02 -10.70 -12.70
N SER A 165 1.12 -10.45 -13.34
CA SER A 165 1.23 -10.57 -14.80
C SER A 165 2.38 -11.47 -15.28
N ALA A 166 3.26 -11.89 -14.37
CA ALA A 166 4.58 -12.46 -14.69
C ALA A 166 5.42 -11.50 -15.57
N GLY A 167 5.23 -10.18 -15.42
CA GLY A 167 5.93 -9.16 -16.21
C GLY A 167 5.37 -8.94 -17.61
N ARG A 168 4.15 -9.41 -17.91
CA ARG A 168 3.54 -9.27 -19.25
C ARG A 168 2.74 -7.96 -19.32
N PRO A 169 3.17 -6.95 -20.10
CA PRO A 169 2.52 -5.65 -20.12
C PRO A 169 1.14 -5.66 -20.80
N GLN A 170 0.85 -6.68 -21.61
CA GLN A 170 -0.43 -6.85 -22.31
C GLN A 170 -1.35 -7.87 -21.61
N ALA A 171 -1.08 -8.21 -20.34
CA ALA A 171 -1.89 -9.18 -19.61
C ALA A 171 -3.30 -8.63 -19.34
N VAL A 172 -4.31 -9.48 -19.56
CA VAL A 172 -5.72 -9.20 -19.25
C VAL A 172 -6.29 -10.39 -18.48
N SER A 173 -6.86 -10.16 -17.30
CA SER A 173 -7.56 -11.20 -16.54
C SER A 173 -8.99 -11.41 -17.03
N HIS A 174 -9.61 -12.52 -16.63
CA HIS A 174 -11.03 -12.78 -16.87
C HIS A 174 -11.96 -11.73 -16.21
N ALA A 175 -11.48 -11.06 -15.16
CA ALA A 175 -12.20 -9.98 -14.48
C ALA A 175 -11.93 -8.59 -15.08
N GLY A 176 -11.15 -8.51 -16.17
CA GLY A 176 -10.82 -7.25 -16.85
C GLY A 176 -9.69 -6.46 -16.20
N ALA A 177 -8.89 -7.08 -15.33
CA ALA A 177 -7.68 -6.46 -14.80
C ALA A 177 -6.60 -6.38 -15.89
N GLN A 178 -5.86 -5.28 -15.97
CA GLN A 178 -5.01 -4.96 -17.12
C GLN A 178 -3.58 -4.59 -16.74
N GLY A 179 -2.63 -4.99 -17.59
CA GLY A 179 -1.24 -4.58 -17.54
C GLY A 179 -0.40 -5.28 -16.47
N LEU A 180 0.78 -4.72 -16.19
CA LEU A 180 1.81 -5.32 -15.34
C LEU A 180 1.35 -5.60 -13.91
N MET A 181 0.60 -4.67 -13.33
CA MET A 181 0.09 -4.71 -11.95
C MET A 181 -1.41 -5.03 -11.90
N GLN A 182 -2.00 -5.48 -13.02
CA GLN A 182 -3.39 -5.95 -13.12
C GLN A 182 -4.40 -5.00 -12.46
N LEU A 183 -4.46 -3.76 -12.94
CA LEU A 183 -5.44 -2.79 -12.46
C LEU A 183 -6.77 -3.02 -13.17
N ILE A 184 -7.86 -3.15 -12.41
CA ILE A 184 -9.21 -3.05 -12.98
C ILE A 184 -9.51 -1.60 -13.38
N PRO A 185 -10.39 -1.33 -14.37
CA PRO A 185 -10.58 0.01 -14.92
C PRO A 185 -10.93 1.08 -13.87
N ALA A 186 -11.79 0.77 -12.91
CA ALA A 186 -12.16 1.71 -11.84
C ALA A 186 -10.96 2.08 -10.93
N THR A 187 -10.06 1.12 -10.67
CA THR A 187 -8.83 1.38 -9.91
C THR A 187 -7.83 2.17 -10.75
N ALA A 188 -7.68 1.83 -12.03
CA ALA A 188 -6.82 2.57 -12.95
C ALA A 188 -7.22 4.06 -13.01
N GLU A 189 -8.51 4.34 -13.20
CA GLU A 189 -9.05 5.71 -13.19
C GLU A 189 -8.78 6.43 -11.86
N ARG A 190 -9.10 5.78 -10.73
CA ARG A 190 -8.90 6.35 -9.38
C ARG A 190 -7.44 6.76 -9.12
N PHE A 191 -6.48 6.04 -9.69
CA PHE A 191 -5.05 6.28 -9.49
C PHE A 191 -4.36 6.95 -10.70
N GLY A 192 -5.14 7.53 -11.61
CA GLY A 192 -4.64 8.40 -12.68
C GLY A 192 -3.99 7.67 -13.84
N VAL A 193 -4.39 6.42 -14.09
CA VAL A 193 -3.95 5.62 -15.24
C VAL A 193 -4.96 5.79 -16.37
N THR A 194 -4.53 6.43 -17.45
CA THR A 194 -5.37 6.66 -18.65
C THR A 194 -5.22 5.55 -19.67
N ASP A 195 -4.06 4.89 -19.71
CA ASP A 195 -3.80 3.68 -20.48
C ASP A 195 -3.19 2.63 -19.55
N ALA A 196 -3.93 1.56 -19.27
CA ALA A 196 -3.48 0.48 -18.39
C ALA A 196 -2.46 -0.45 -19.05
N PHE A 197 -2.26 -0.38 -20.37
CA PHE A 197 -1.24 -1.12 -21.10
C PHE A 197 0.08 -0.34 -21.26
N ASP A 198 0.08 0.97 -21.00
CA ASP A 198 1.30 1.75 -20.81
C ASP A 198 1.98 1.32 -19.51
N THR A 199 3.18 0.76 -19.62
CA THR A 199 3.88 0.15 -18.48
C THR A 199 4.18 1.15 -17.38
N ARG A 200 4.53 2.39 -17.73
CA ARG A 200 4.87 3.42 -16.73
C ARG A 200 3.64 3.87 -15.97
N GLN A 201 2.54 4.14 -16.66
CA GLN A 201 1.28 4.51 -16.03
C GLN A 201 0.79 3.37 -15.14
N ASN A 202 0.79 2.13 -15.64
CA ASN A 202 0.32 0.98 -14.89
C ASN A 202 1.13 0.74 -13.61
N ILE A 203 2.47 0.78 -13.68
CA ILE A 203 3.34 0.65 -12.49
C ILE A 203 3.10 1.81 -11.52
N THR A 204 3.04 3.06 -12.01
CA THR A 204 2.82 4.23 -11.16
C THR A 204 1.47 4.17 -10.44
N GLY A 205 0.40 3.81 -11.16
CA GLY A 205 -0.93 3.65 -10.58
C GLY A 205 -1.02 2.51 -9.58
N GLY A 206 -0.42 1.36 -9.90
CA GLY A 206 -0.42 0.21 -9.01
C GLY A 206 0.38 0.43 -7.74
N VAL A 207 1.54 1.10 -7.82
CA VAL A 207 2.31 1.49 -6.63
C VAL A 207 1.55 2.50 -5.76
N LYS A 208 0.89 3.50 -6.36
CA LYS A 208 0.03 4.44 -5.62
C LYS A 208 -1.13 3.74 -4.92
N TYR A 209 -1.76 2.78 -5.60
CA TYR A 209 -2.84 1.99 -5.02
C TYR A 209 -2.35 1.17 -3.83
N LEU A 210 -1.23 0.47 -3.99
CA LEU A 210 -0.64 -0.34 -2.93
C LEU A 210 -0.20 0.51 -1.73
N ASP A 211 0.40 1.67 -1.96
CA ASP A 211 0.79 2.62 -0.91
C ASP A 211 -0.42 3.20 -0.17
N TRP A 212 -1.52 3.47 -0.89
CA TRP A 212 -2.78 3.87 -0.27
C TRP A 212 -3.36 2.76 0.61
N LEU A 213 -3.37 1.51 0.12
CA LEU A 213 -3.83 0.35 0.90
C LEU A 213 -2.99 0.14 2.16
N LEU A 214 -1.67 0.28 2.03
CA LEU A 214 -0.75 0.11 3.16
C LEU A 214 -1.04 1.14 4.26
N ARG A 215 -1.25 2.41 3.90
CA ARG A 215 -1.66 3.47 4.83
C ARG A 215 -3.05 3.23 5.41
N HIS A 216 -3.98 2.72 4.60
CA HIS A 216 -5.37 2.47 4.99
C HIS A 216 -5.52 1.30 5.98
N PHE A 217 -4.54 0.38 6.02
CA PHE A 217 -4.48 -0.75 6.96
C PHE A 217 -3.31 -0.62 7.94
N ASP A 218 -2.96 0.60 8.35
CA ASP A 218 -1.98 0.88 9.42
C ASP A 218 -0.62 0.20 9.22
N ASN A 219 -0.14 0.20 7.98
CA ASN A 219 1.10 -0.44 7.51
C ASN A 219 1.13 -1.98 7.61
N ASP A 220 -0.03 -2.62 7.73
CA ASP A 220 -0.16 -4.07 7.64
C ASP A 220 -0.11 -4.54 6.17
N VAL A 221 1.05 -5.03 5.76
CA VAL A 221 1.29 -5.53 4.39
C VAL A 221 0.38 -6.72 4.05
N VAL A 222 0.01 -7.57 5.00
CA VAL A 222 -0.87 -8.72 4.73
C VAL A 222 -2.27 -8.24 4.35
N LEU A 223 -2.80 -7.24 5.06
CA LEU A 223 -4.09 -6.64 4.73
C LEU A 223 -4.02 -5.79 3.46
N ALA A 224 -2.92 -5.07 3.25
CA ALA A 224 -2.71 -4.31 2.03
C ALA A 224 -2.73 -5.23 0.79
N LEU A 225 -2.02 -6.36 0.83
CA LEU A 225 -2.04 -7.35 -0.26
C LEU A 225 -3.41 -8.00 -0.44
N ALA A 226 -4.11 -8.31 0.66
CA ALA A 226 -5.48 -8.82 0.59
C ALA A 226 -6.43 -7.79 -0.04
N GLY A 227 -6.29 -6.51 0.30
CA GLY A 227 -7.05 -5.41 -0.28
C GLY A 227 -6.69 -5.15 -1.74
N TYR A 228 -5.43 -5.36 -2.12
CA TYR A 228 -5.00 -5.25 -3.52
C TYR A 228 -5.75 -6.24 -4.41
N ASN A 229 -5.84 -7.50 -3.99
CA ASN A 229 -6.51 -8.56 -4.75
C ASN A 229 -8.05 -8.54 -4.61
N ALA A 230 -8.59 -8.35 -3.41
CA ALA A 230 -10.03 -8.48 -3.14
C ALA A 230 -10.79 -7.14 -3.03
N GLY A 231 -10.08 -6.02 -3.04
CA GLY A 231 -10.59 -4.71 -2.69
C GLY A 231 -10.63 -4.46 -1.18
N GLU A 232 -10.37 -3.21 -0.76
CA GLU A 232 -10.36 -2.79 0.64
C GLU A 232 -11.71 -3.03 1.34
N GLY A 233 -12.81 -2.92 0.59
CA GLY A 233 -14.16 -3.11 1.11
C GLY A 233 -14.41 -4.56 1.50
N ALA A 234 -13.82 -5.53 0.79
CA ALA A 234 -13.92 -6.94 1.15
C ALA A 234 -13.18 -7.22 2.47
N VAL A 235 -11.99 -6.63 2.64
CA VAL A 235 -11.22 -6.76 3.89
C VAL A 235 -12.00 -6.19 5.07
N ARG A 236 -12.56 -4.98 4.93
CA ARG A 236 -13.37 -4.36 6.01
C ARG A 236 -14.61 -5.18 6.35
N ARG A 237 -15.38 -5.65 5.35
CA ARG A 237 -16.60 -6.45 5.58
C ARG A 237 -16.34 -7.78 6.28
N ASN A 238 -15.14 -8.35 6.11
CA ASN A 238 -14.75 -9.61 6.72
C ASN A 238 -13.95 -9.44 8.01
N ASN A 239 -13.76 -8.21 8.51
CA ASN A 239 -12.86 -7.90 9.63
C ASN A 239 -11.50 -8.58 9.47
N GLY A 240 -10.90 -8.50 8.28
CA GLY A 240 -9.63 -9.16 7.97
C GLY A 240 -9.54 -9.70 6.55
N VAL A 241 -8.57 -10.56 6.29
CA VAL A 241 -8.38 -11.23 5.00
C VAL A 241 -9.63 -12.07 4.69
N PRO A 242 -10.36 -11.78 3.59
CA PRO A 242 -11.60 -12.46 3.29
C PRO A 242 -11.38 -13.96 3.06
N PRO A 243 -12.37 -14.82 3.33
CA PRO A 243 -12.28 -16.27 3.11
C PRO A 243 -12.40 -16.65 1.63
N PHE A 244 -11.81 -15.86 0.73
CA PHE A 244 -11.73 -16.15 -0.69
C PHE A 244 -10.45 -16.96 -0.94
N ALA A 245 -10.59 -18.12 -1.58
CA ALA A 245 -9.47 -19.00 -1.88
C ALA A 245 -8.36 -18.26 -2.64
N GLU A 246 -8.74 -17.47 -3.63
CA GLU A 246 -7.82 -16.68 -4.45
C GLU A 246 -7.02 -15.70 -3.59
N THR A 247 -7.67 -14.92 -2.74
CA THR A 247 -7.00 -13.93 -1.87
C THR A 247 -6.12 -14.59 -0.82
N ARG A 248 -6.60 -15.69 -0.24
CA ARG A 248 -5.84 -16.49 0.74
C ARG A 248 -4.64 -17.20 0.11
N ASP A 249 -4.66 -17.46 -1.19
CA ASP A 249 -3.50 -17.94 -1.94
C ASP A 249 -2.59 -16.81 -2.40
N TYR A 250 -3.16 -15.66 -2.74
CA TYR A 250 -2.45 -14.51 -3.29
C TYR A 250 -1.44 -13.93 -2.30
N VAL A 251 -1.87 -13.67 -1.05
CA VAL A 251 -1.00 -13.07 -0.04
C VAL A 251 0.30 -13.87 0.17
N PRO A 252 0.28 -15.17 0.50
CA PRO A 252 1.52 -15.93 0.68
C PRO A 252 2.36 -16.02 -0.60
N LYS A 253 1.75 -16.05 -1.80
CA LYS A 253 2.50 -16.02 -3.08
C LYS A 253 3.30 -14.73 -3.25
N VAL A 254 2.70 -13.57 -2.95
CA VAL A 254 3.41 -12.28 -3.06
C VAL A 254 4.51 -12.18 -2.01
N LEU A 255 4.27 -12.61 -0.78
CA LEU A 255 5.30 -12.62 0.27
C LEU A 255 6.47 -13.55 -0.08
N ALA A 256 6.19 -14.72 -0.65
CA ALA A 256 7.21 -15.64 -1.14
C ALA A 256 7.99 -15.02 -2.33
N ALA A 257 7.30 -14.35 -3.26
CA ALA A 257 7.94 -13.61 -4.34
C ALA A 257 8.83 -12.47 -3.82
N TRP A 258 8.39 -11.75 -2.78
CA TRP A 258 9.16 -10.69 -2.14
C TRP A 258 10.45 -11.22 -1.49
N LEU A 259 10.43 -12.41 -0.88
CA LEU A 259 11.62 -13.05 -0.34
C LEU A 259 12.69 -13.32 -1.41
N VAL A 260 12.28 -13.61 -2.65
CA VAL A 260 13.22 -13.73 -3.77
C VAL A 260 13.63 -12.34 -4.29
N ALA A 261 12.66 -11.43 -4.46
CA ALA A 261 12.89 -10.09 -5.01
C ALA A 261 13.87 -9.26 -4.16
N ARG A 262 13.78 -9.32 -2.83
CA ARG A 262 14.68 -8.60 -1.92
C ARG A 262 16.14 -9.04 -2.06
N GLY A 263 16.40 -10.26 -2.53
CA GLY A 263 17.74 -10.75 -2.84
C GLY A 263 18.39 -10.08 -4.06
N LEU A 264 17.59 -9.45 -4.92
CA LEU A 264 18.09 -8.65 -6.05
C LEU A 264 18.54 -7.25 -5.62
N CYS A 265 18.26 -6.83 -4.39
CA CYS A 265 18.62 -5.51 -3.89
C CYS A 265 20.11 -5.41 -3.56
N ALA A 266 20.69 -4.22 -3.76
CA ALA A 266 22.07 -3.93 -3.41
C ALA A 266 22.33 -4.14 -1.93
N THR A 267 21.43 -3.61 -1.10
CA THR A 267 21.28 -3.91 0.32
C THR A 267 19.97 -4.65 0.48
N VAL A 268 19.97 -5.78 1.19
CA VAL A 268 18.77 -6.60 1.36
C VAL A 268 17.82 -5.92 2.34
N PRO A 269 16.65 -5.40 1.92
CA PRO A 269 15.70 -4.71 2.80
C PRO A 269 15.13 -5.67 3.84
N GLU A 270 14.89 -5.25 5.08
CA GLU A 270 14.26 -6.09 6.14
C GLU A 270 12.75 -6.09 6.05
N LEU A 271 12.16 -4.95 5.69
CA LEU A 271 10.73 -4.73 5.56
C LEU A 271 10.32 -4.45 4.10
N PRO A 272 9.06 -4.72 3.73
CA PRO A 272 8.55 -4.40 2.39
C PRO A 272 8.40 -2.90 2.13
N THR A 273 8.65 -2.07 3.14
CA THR A 273 8.69 -0.61 3.11
C THR A 273 10.10 -0.06 2.90
N ASP A 274 11.14 -0.86 3.08
CA ASP A 274 12.52 -0.38 3.01
C ASP A 274 12.93 -0.13 1.56
N GLY A 275 13.68 0.95 1.34
CA GLY A 275 14.23 1.28 0.03
C GLY A 275 15.13 0.16 -0.52
N CYS A 276 15.13 0.01 -1.85
CA CYS A 276 15.95 -0.97 -2.55
C CYS A 276 16.44 -0.40 -3.87
N VAL A 277 17.66 -0.73 -4.27
CA VAL A 277 18.18 -0.52 -5.63
C VAL A 277 18.57 -1.88 -6.18
N PHE A 278 18.07 -2.27 -7.35
CA PHE A 278 18.37 -3.59 -7.91
C PHE A 278 19.81 -3.69 -8.43
N LYS A 279 20.47 -4.81 -8.12
CA LYS A 279 21.71 -5.28 -8.77
C LYS A 279 21.34 -5.99 -10.07
N ILE A 280 20.88 -5.23 -11.05
CA ILE A 280 20.71 -5.74 -12.42
C ILE A 280 22.07 -5.65 -13.09
N GLY A 281 22.67 -6.81 -13.40
CA GLY A 281 23.88 -6.87 -14.20
C GLY A 281 23.60 -6.15 -15.52
N GLN A 282 24.49 -5.24 -15.93
CA GLN A 282 24.34 -4.64 -17.25
C GLN A 282 24.39 -5.77 -18.26
N ALA A 283 23.27 -6.02 -18.95
CA ALA A 283 23.30 -6.78 -20.18
C ALA A 283 24.24 -5.99 -21.11
N GLY A 284 25.41 -6.57 -21.35
CA GLY A 284 26.49 -5.96 -22.13
C GLY A 284 26.09 -5.67 -23.57
#